data_AF-A0A5R9PGT2-F1
#
_entry.id   AF-A0A5R9PGT2-F1
#
_cell.length_a   1.000
_cell.length_b   1.000
_cell.length_c   1.000
_cell.angle_alpha   90.00
_cell.angle_beta   90.00
_cell.angle_gamma   90.00
#
_symmetry.space_group_name_H-M   'P 1'
#
loop_
_entity.id
_entity.type
_entity.pdbx_description
1 polymer ?
#
loop_
_entity_poly.entity_id
_entity_poly.type
_entity_poly.pdbx_seq_one_letter_code
_entity_poly.pdbx_strand_id
1 'polypeptide(L)'
;MSRRLAAIALALVLSPLANAQQGKPAAIDQAAATFKAWDKNGNGQLSPVEFRAGWNQAAAAAKTQAALARQFAAIDANHDRGIDASEYGNLVLVKNAGKGAPPLARFDADGNGKLAFPEYVKLVEALAPRQAAGPGATK
;
A
#
# COMPACT_ATOMS: atom_id res chain seq x y z
N MET A 1 13.58 -19.42 11.67
CA MET A 1 13.95 -18.13 11.04
C MET A 1 13.65 -18.21 9.56
N SER A 2 12.51 -17.68 9.10
CA SER A 2 12.04 -17.91 7.73
C SER A 2 12.04 -16.60 6.94
N ARG A 3 13.09 -16.40 6.14
CA ARG A 3 13.20 -15.28 5.18
C ARG A 3 12.23 -15.57 4.03
N ARG A 4 11.12 -14.83 3.92
CA ARG A 4 10.22 -14.92 2.77
C ARG A 4 10.78 -14.05 1.64
N LEU A 5 11.22 -14.72 0.58
CA LEU A 5 11.65 -14.13 -0.69
C LEU A 5 10.43 -13.51 -1.39
N ALA A 6 10.57 -12.27 -1.85
CA ALA A 6 9.62 -11.63 -2.75
C ALA A 6 9.83 -12.20 -4.16
N ALA A 7 8.80 -12.81 -4.73
CA ALA A 7 8.83 -13.30 -6.10
C ALA A 7 8.44 -12.17 -7.06
N ILE A 8 9.42 -11.69 -7.83
CA ILE A 8 9.18 -10.96 -9.08
C ILE A 8 9.04 -12.03 -10.16
N ALA A 9 7.89 -12.10 -10.81
CA ALA A 9 7.73 -12.95 -11.99
C ALA A 9 7.06 -12.12 -13.11
N LEU A 10 7.90 -11.59 -14.01
CA LEU A 10 7.49 -11.15 -15.33
C LEU A 10 7.79 -12.30 -16.30
N ALA A 11 6.78 -13.12 -16.59
CA ALA A 11 6.91 -14.19 -17.57
C ALA A 11 6.44 -13.67 -18.93
N LEU A 12 7.40 -13.33 -19.80
CA LEU A 12 7.16 -13.28 -21.25
C LEU A 12 7.27 -14.72 -21.76
N VAL A 13 6.19 -15.30 -22.28
CA VAL A 13 6.24 -16.58 -22.99
C VAL A 13 5.44 -16.47 -24.28
N LEU A 14 6.14 -16.48 -25.42
CA LEU A 14 5.58 -16.90 -26.70
C LEU A 14 5.68 -18.43 -26.78
N SER A 15 4.52 -19.11 -26.78
CA SER A 15 4.15 -20.27 -27.62
C SER A 15 3.07 -21.12 -26.91
N PRO A 16 2.08 -21.66 -27.64
CA PRO A 16 0.99 -22.40 -27.03
C PRO A 16 1.33 -23.88 -26.94
N LEU A 17 0.94 -24.56 -25.86
CA LEU A 17 0.51 -25.96 -25.89
C LEU A 17 -0.21 -26.30 -24.58
N ALA A 18 -1.20 -27.15 -24.73
CA ALA A 18 -2.29 -27.43 -23.82
C ALA A 18 -1.90 -27.82 -22.37
N ASN A 19 -2.82 -27.45 -21.48
CA ASN A 19 -3.56 -28.34 -20.57
C ASN A 19 -3.47 -27.98 -19.07
N ALA A 20 -4.65 -27.66 -18.55
CA ALA A 20 -5.12 -27.84 -17.17
C ALA A 20 -4.27 -27.23 -16.04
N GLN A 21 -4.80 -26.14 -15.45
CA GLN A 21 -4.99 -26.07 -14.00
C GLN A 21 -6.01 -24.97 -13.68
N GLN A 22 -7.22 -25.41 -13.33
CA GLN A 22 -8.23 -24.60 -12.68
C GLN A 22 -7.68 -24.13 -11.33
N GLY A 23 -7.73 -22.81 -11.08
CA GLY A 23 -7.53 -22.23 -9.76
C GLY A 23 -6.77 -20.90 -9.75
N LYS A 24 -7.48 -19.79 -10.02
CA LYS A 24 -7.41 -18.47 -9.34
C LYS A 24 -8.05 -17.36 -10.20
N PRO A 25 -9.38 -17.13 -10.15
CA PRO A 25 -9.98 -15.96 -10.80
C PRO A 25 -9.49 -14.62 -10.24
N ALA A 26 -9.04 -14.55 -8.97
CA ALA A 26 -8.65 -13.30 -8.34
C ALA A 26 -7.33 -12.65 -8.86
N ALA A 27 -6.38 -13.46 -9.34
CA ALA A 27 -5.10 -12.94 -9.83
C ALA A 27 -5.22 -12.34 -11.25
N ILE A 28 -6.13 -12.90 -12.05
CA ILE A 28 -6.42 -12.48 -13.43
C ILE A 28 -7.12 -11.12 -13.41
N ASP A 29 -8.00 -10.90 -12.43
CA ASP A 29 -8.76 -9.66 -12.26
C ASP A 29 -7.87 -8.48 -11.87
N GLN A 30 -6.89 -8.67 -10.98
CA GLN A 30 -5.99 -7.59 -10.57
C GLN A 30 -5.00 -7.19 -11.67
N ALA A 31 -4.49 -8.17 -12.44
CA ALA A 31 -3.63 -7.89 -13.58
C ALA A 31 -4.40 -7.12 -14.67
N ALA A 32 -5.64 -7.53 -14.97
CA ALA A 32 -6.50 -6.83 -15.92
C ALA A 32 -6.86 -5.41 -15.47
N ALA A 33 -7.17 -5.21 -14.19
CA ALA A 33 -7.44 -3.89 -13.63
C ALA A 33 -6.20 -2.98 -13.69
N THR A 34 -5.02 -3.53 -13.39
CA THR A 34 -3.75 -2.78 -13.46
C THR A 34 -3.42 -2.40 -14.90
N PHE A 35 -3.57 -3.34 -15.84
CA PHE A 35 -3.41 -3.08 -17.26
C PHE A 35 -4.32 -1.95 -17.73
N LYS A 36 -5.62 -2.05 -17.43
CA LYS A 36 -6.61 -1.00 -17.74
C LYS A 36 -6.28 0.34 -17.10
N ALA A 37 -5.73 0.34 -15.88
CA ALA A 37 -5.32 1.58 -15.22
C ALA A 37 -4.09 2.23 -15.89
N TRP A 38 -3.24 1.42 -16.52
CA TRP A 38 -2.00 1.86 -17.17
C TRP A 38 -2.20 2.21 -18.64
N ASP A 39 -3.13 1.55 -19.34
CA ASP A 39 -3.55 1.85 -20.71
C ASP A 39 -4.37 3.14 -20.72
N LYS A 40 -3.69 4.28 -20.87
CA LYS A 40 -4.30 5.61 -20.75
C LYS A 40 -5.09 5.99 -21.99
N ASN A 41 -4.65 5.53 -23.15
CA ASN A 41 -5.35 5.79 -24.41
C ASN A 41 -6.47 4.78 -24.69
N GLY A 42 -6.53 3.67 -23.95
CA GLY A 42 -7.61 2.67 -24.04
C GLY A 42 -7.55 1.83 -25.31
N ASN A 43 -6.39 1.71 -25.94
CA ASN A 43 -6.24 0.98 -27.21
C ASN A 43 -6.01 -0.53 -27.03
N GLY A 44 -6.04 -1.02 -25.79
CA GLY A 44 -5.83 -2.42 -25.45
C GLY A 44 -4.35 -2.84 -25.46
N GLN A 45 -3.42 -1.89 -25.51
CA GLN A 45 -1.97 -2.11 -25.49
C GLN A 45 -1.28 -1.08 -24.59
N LEU A 46 -0.20 -1.48 -23.94
CA LEU A 46 0.65 -0.52 -23.22
C LEU A 46 1.78 -0.05 -24.13
N SER A 47 1.78 1.23 -24.46
CA SER A 47 2.97 1.86 -25.03
C SER A 47 4.14 1.83 -24.04
N PRO A 48 5.39 1.97 -24.51
CA PRO A 48 6.55 2.05 -23.61
C PRO A 48 6.44 3.19 -22.58
N VAL A 49 5.74 4.28 -22.92
CA VAL A 49 5.51 5.42 -22.03
C VAL A 49 4.53 5.04 -20.92
N GLU A 50 3.39 4.43 -21.28
CA GLU A 50 2.37 3.97 -20.33
C GLU A 50 2.92 2.91 -19.38
N PHE A 51 3.63 1.92 -19.92
CA PHE A 51 4.27 0.88 -19.12
C PHE A 51 5.27 1.47 -18.13
N ARG A 52 6.16 2.36 -18.57
CA ARG A 52 7.17 2.97 -17.70
C ARG A 52 6.52 3.84 -16.62
N ALA A 53 5.48 4.60 -16.96
CA ALA A 53 4.76 5.42 -15.99
C ALA A 53 4.08 4.55 -14.91
N GLY A 54 3.34 3.52 -15.34
CA GLY A 54 2.69 2.57 -14.44
C GLY A 54 3.70 1.82 -13.55
N TRP A 55 4.80 1.35 -14.13
CA TRP A 55 5.87 0.68 -13.39
C TRP A 55 6.50 1.58 -12.32
N ASN A 56 6.83 2.82 -12.68
CA ASN A 56 7.42 3.77 -11.73
C ASN A 56 6.46 4.07 -10.56
N GLN A 57 5.17 4.23 -10.85
CA GLN A 57 4.15 4.42 -9.82
C GLN A 57 4.05 3.19 -8.90
N ALA A 58 4.01 1.98 -9.46
CA ALA A 58 3.95 0.75 -8.68
C ALA A 58 5.21 0.56 -7.81
N ALA A 59 6.39 0.85 -8.35
CA ALA A 59 7.65 0.78 -7.60
C ALA A 59 7.68 1.79 -6.44
N ALA A 60 7.19 3.02 -6.66
CA ALA A 60 7.09 4.03 -5.61
C ALA A 60 6.09 3.62 -4.50
N ALA A 61 4.94 3.07 -4.88
CA ALA A 61 3.97 2.54 -3.93
C ALA A 61 4.54 1.39 -3.10
N ALA A 62 5.23 0.43 -3.74
CA ALA A 62 5.88 -0.69 -3.06
C ALA A 62 6.96 -0.22 -2.07
N LYS A 63 7.77 0.77 -2.46
CA LYS A 63 8.78 1.38 -1.57
C LYS A 63 8.12 2.05 -0.35
N THR A 64 7.02 2.77 -0.57
CA THR A 64 6.26 3.42 0.50
C THR A 64 5.68 2.39 1.47
N GLN A 65 5.02 1.36 0.95
CA GLN A 65 4.46 0.27 1.76
C GLN A 65 5.54 -0.46 2.57
N ALA A 66 6.72 -0.70 1.98
CA ALA A 66 7.84 -1.30 2.68
C ALA A 66 8.39 -0.40 3.80
N ALA A 67 8.43 0.92 3.59
CA ALA A 67 8.82 1.87 4.63
C ALA A 67 7.83 1.89 5.80
N LEU A 68 6.52 1.94 5.50
CA LEU A 68 5.46 1.88 6.51
C LEU A 68 5.49 0.57 7.30
N ALA A 69 5.71 -0.56 6.64
CA ALA A 69 5.82 -1.86 7.31
C ALA A 69 7.01 -1.92 8.27
N ARG A 70 8.15 -1.33 7.90
CA ARG A 70 9.31 -1.22 8.79
C ARG A 70 9.04 -0.32 9.98
N GLN A 71 8.36 0.81 9.77
CA GLN A 71 7.97 1.70 10.85
C GLN A 71 7.00 1.01 11.81
N PHE A 72 5.96 0.37 11.28
CA PHE A 72 5.00 -0.42 12.06
C PHE A 72 5.71 -1.45 12.95
N ALA A 73 6.61 -2.25 12.38
CA ALA A 73 7.37 -3.26 13.12
C ALA A 73 8.34 -2.66 14.17
N ALA A 74 8.78 -1.41 13.99
CA ALA A 74 9.60 -0.71 14.97
C ALA A 74 8.78 -0.11 16.12
N ILE A 75 7.47 0.12 15.90
CA ILE A 75 6.54 0.66 16.91
C ILE A 75 5.94 -0.48 17.74
N ASP A 76 5.55 -1.58 17.09
CA ASP A 76 5.04 -2.84 17.70
C ASP A 76 6.17 -3.51 18.50
N ALA A 77 6.46 -2.94 19.66
CA ALA A 77 7.63 -3.25 20.48
C ALA A 77 7.43 -4.57 21.24
N ASN A 78 6.18 -4.89 21.55
CA ASN A 78 5.80 -6.14 22.19
C ASN A 78 5.56 -7.30 21.17
N HIS A 79 5.60 -7.00 19.88
CA HIS A 79 5.44 -7.94 18.76
C HIS A 79 4.09 -8.67 18.76
N ASP A 80 3.05 -8.00 19.24
CA ASP A 80 1.70 -8.55 19.30
C ASP A 80 0.89 -8.33 18.00
N ARG A 81 1.55 -7.74 16.98
CA ARG A 81 1.02 -7.46 15.63
C ARG A 81 -0.02 -6.34 15.60
N GLY A 82 -0.09 -5.52 16.64
CA GLY A 82 -0.89 -4.30 16.70
C GLY A 82 -0.09 -3.15 17.28
N ILE A 83 -0.63 -1.94 17.14
CA ILE A 83 -0.20 -0.77 17.92
C ILE A 83 -1.27 -0.52 18.96
N ASP A 84 -0.98 -0.81 20.22
CA ASP A 84 -1.92 -0.60 21.31
C ASP A 84 -1.96 0.87 21.78
N ALA A 85 -2.83 1.18 22.75
CA ALA A 85 -2.98 2.53 23.27
C ALA A 85 -1.68 3.10 23.91
N SER A 86 -0.83 2.25 24.48
CA SER A 86 0.44 2.66 25.10
C SER A 86 1.50 2.99 24.04
N GLU A 87 1.50 2.27 22.92
CA GLU A 87 2.39 2.50 21.78
C GLU A 87 1.90 3.68 20.92
N TYR A 88 0.58 3.85 20.80
CA TYR A 88 -0.05 4.90 20.02
C TYR A 88 0.39 6.31 20.43
N GLY A 89 0.39 6.60 21.73
CA GLY A 89 0.84 7.90 22.25
C GLY A 89 2.32 8.18 21.99
N ASN A 90 3.11 7.15 21.70
CA ASN A 90 4.53 7.28 21.43
C ASN A 90 4.88 7.58 19.97
N LEU A 91 3.92 7.41 19.06
CA LEU A 91 4.07 7.71 17.65
C LEU A 91 4.48 9.16 17.41
N VAL A 92 5.56 9.38 16.66
CA VAL A 92 6.04 10.72 16.30
C VAL A 92 4.96 11.54 15.59
N LEU A 93 4.18 10.92 14.70
CA LEU A 93 3.06 11.58 14.01
C LEU A 93 1.92 12.00 14.96
N VAL A 94 1.62 11.23 16.00
CA VAL A 94 0.64 11.59 17.04
C VAL A 94 1.19 12.72 17.91
N LYS A 95 2.45 12.60 18.34
CA LYS A 95 3.15 13.65 19.11
C LYS A 95 3.20 14.98 18.37
N ASN A 96 3.48 14.95 17.06
CA ASN A 96 3.52 16.14 16.21
C ASN A 96 2.13 16.76 15.98
N ALA A 97 1.08 15.94 15.88
CA ALA A 97 -0.29 16.42 15.76
C ALA A 97 -0.84 17.02 17.07
N GLY A 98 -0.29 16.61 18.22
CA GLY A 98 -0.63 17.14 19.53
C GLY A 98 -2.14 17.02 19.82
N LYS A 99 -2.79 18.13 20.20
CA LYS A 99 -4.24 18.17 20.45
C LYS A 99 -5.10 17.86 19.22
N GLY A 100 -4.54 17.97 18.02
CA GLY A 100 -5.21 17.64 16.77
C GLY A 100 -5.05 16.16 16.38
N ALA A 101 -4.36 15.36 17.18
CA ALA A 101 -4.22 13.94 16.91
C ALA A 101 -5.59 13.25 16.96
N PRO A 102 -5.97 12.48 15.93
CA PRO A 102 -7.15 11.64 15.99
C PRO A 102 -7.01 10.60 17.13
N PRO A 103 -8.11 10.12 17.72
CA PRO A 103 -8.04 9.00 18.65
C PRO A 103 -7.74 7.69 17.91
N LEU A 104 -7.09 6.74 18.58
CA LEU A 104 -6.86 5.37 18.06
C LEU A 104 -8.15 4.74 17.53
N ALA A 105 -9.23 4.84 18.31
CA ALA A 105 -10.55 4.29 17.99
C ALA A 105 -11.16 4.79 16.68
N ARG A 106 -10.63 5.87 16.08
CA ARG A 106 -11.05 6.32 14.74
C ARG A 106 -10.63 5.34 13.65
N PHE A 107 -9.54 4.59 13.85
CA PHE A 107 -8.94 3.73 12.85
C PHE A 107 -9.03 2.24 13.21
N ASP A 108 -9.23 1.90 14.47
CA ASP A 108 -9.52 0.55 14.98
C ASP A 108 -10.91 0.10 14.51
N ALA A 109 -10.95 -0.59 13.38
CA ALA A 109 -12.18 -0.96 12.69
C ALA A 109 -12.81 -2.24 13.25
N ASP A 110 -11.99 -3.14 13.83
CA ASP A 110 -12.47 -4.37 14.46
C ASP A 110 -12.75 -4.21 15.97
N GLY A 111 -12.36 -3.08 16.57
CA GLY A 111 -12.64 -2.70 17.94
C GLY A 111 -11.80 -3.46 18.97
N ASN A 112 -10.65 -4.01 18.56
CA ASN A 112 -9.80 -4.82 19.42
C ASN A 112 -8.89 -4.00 20.34
N GLY A 113 -8.91 -2.67 20.23
CA GLY A 113 -8.11 -1.73 21.01
C GLY A 113 -6.69 -1.51 20.48
N LYS A 114 -6.39 -1.99 19.27
CA LYS A 114 -5.08 -1.89 18.62
C LYS A 114 -5.26 -1.51 17.16
N LEU A 115 -4.21 -0.94 16.57
CA LEU A 115 -4.16 -0.74 15.12
C LEU A 115 -3.37 -1.87 14.47
N ALA A 116 -4.04 -2.68 13.66
CA ALA A 116 -3.40 -3.55 12.70
C ALA A 116 -2.73 -2.73 11.59
N PHE A 117 -1.82 -3.36 10.83
CA PHE A 117 -1.07 -2.66 9.77
C PHE A 117 -1.97 -1.88 8.77
N PRO A 118 -3.09 -2.41 8.25
CA PRO A 118 -3.96 -1.65 7.36
C PRO A 118 -4.59 -0.40 8.00
N GLU A 119 -4.81 -0.42 9.31
CA GLU A 119 -5.41 0.68 10.07
C GLU A 119 -4.37 1.75 10.40
N TYR A 120 -3.15 1.31 10.72
CA TYR A 120 -1.99 2.18 10.84
C TYR A 120 -1.71 2.94 9.53
N VAL A 121 -1.82 2.30 8.36
CA VAL A 121 -1.65 2.99 7.07
C VAL A 121 -2.64 4.16 6.94
N LYS A 122 -3.92 3.96 7.30
CA LYS A 122 -4.93 5.03 7.28
C LYS A 122 -4.62 6.16 8.25
N LEU A 123 -4.08 5.84 9.43
CA LEU A 123 -3.60 6.85 10.39
C LEU A 123 -2.49 7.70 9.77
N VAL A 124 -1.49 7.06 9.15
CA VAL A 124 -0.38 7.77 8.50
C VAL A 124 -0.89 8.63 7.35
N GLU A 125 -1.81 8.13 6.52
CA GLU A 125 -2.43 8.92 5.44
C GLU A 125 -3.19 10.15 5.96
N ALA A 126 -3.88 10.02 7.09
CA ALA A 126 -4.62 11.12 7.70
C ALA A 126 -3.72 12.19 8.34
N LEU A 127 -2.54 11.81 8.82
CA LEU A 127 -1.62 12.68 9.56
C LEU A 127 -0.36 13.09 8.79
N ALA A 128 -0.06 12.44 7.67
CA ALA A 128 1.00 12.87 6.79
C ALA A 128 0.70 14.31 6.35
N PRO A 129 1.69 15.22 6.38
CA PRO A 129 1.52 16.53 5.77
C PRO A 129 1.06 16.28 4.33
N ARG A 130 -0.09 16.85 3.95
CA ARG A 130 -0.57 16.80 2.57
C ARG A 130 0.54 17.32 1.65
N GLN A 131 1.40 16.44 1.14
CA GLN A 131 2.29 16.80 0.07
C GLN A 131 1.41 16.97 -1.18
N ALA A 132 1.26 18.23 -1.59
CA ALA A 132 0.70 18.68 -2.86
C ALA A 132 -0.81 18.47 -3.11
N ALA A 133 -1.68 19.11 -2.31
CA ALA A 133 -2.64 19.98 -2.98
C ALA A 133 -1.83 21.19 -3.46
N GLY A 134 -1.46 21.22 -4.75
CA GLY A 134 -0.72 22.36 -5.30
C GLY A 134 -1.45 23.67 -5.03
N PRO A 135 -0.75 24.82 -5.00
CA PRO A 135 -1.40 26.12 -5.02
C PRO A 135 -2.12 26.28 -6.36
N GLY A 136 -3.38 25.87 -6.37
CA GLY A 136 -4.32 25.98 -7.49
C GLY A 136 -5.66 26.47 -6.98
N ALA A 137 -5.65 27.44 -6.07
CA ALA A 137 -6.77 28.32 -5.83
C ALA A 137 -6.50 29.62 -6.59
N THR A 138 -7.53 30.12 -7.27
CA THR A 138 -7.67 31.44 -7.90
C THR A 138 -6.98 31.62 -9.28
N LYS A 139 -7.75 31.49 -10.35
CA LYS A 139 -8.52 32.61 -10.93
C LYS A 139 -9.67 32.07 -11.79
#